data_AF-A0A2V6JH49-F1
#
_entry.id   AF-A0A2V6JH49-F1
#
_cell.length_a   1.000
_cell.length_b   1.000
_cell.length_c   1.000
_cell.angle_alpha   90.00
_cell.angle_beta   90.00
_cell.angle_gamma   90.00
#
_symmetry.space_group_name_H-M   'P 1'
#
loop_
_entity.id
_entity.type
_entity.pdbx_description
1 polymer ?
#
loop_
_entity_poly.entity_id
_entity_poly.type
_entity_poly.pdbx_seq_one_letter_code
_entity_poly.pdbx_strand_id
1 'polypeptide(L)' 'IHARNVVTLLEAGAIVLPAVPSFYSRPSSLAAVVDTVVWRILDQIGLPSRGAYRWGEQNASAKTSRKKS' A
#
# COMPACT_ATOMS: atom_id res chain seq x y z
N ILE A 1 8.01 23.00 -12.32
CA ILE A 1 8.93 21.99 -12.90
C ILE A 1 8.50 20.58 -12.49
N HIS A 2 8.55 20.20 -11.21
CA HIS A 2 8.21 18.84 -10.75
C HIS A 2 6.85 18.30 -11.22
N ALA A 3 5.78 19.07 -11.08
CA ALA A 3 4.44 18.63 -11.52
C ALA A 3 4.39 18.35 -13.03
N ARG A 4 5.02 19.20 -13.86
CA ARG A 4 5.11 18.97 -15.31
C ARG A 4 5.89 17.69 -15.62
N ASN A 5 7.02 17.45 -14.95
CA ASN A 5 7.80 16.23 -15.13
C ASN A 5 7.00 14.97 -14.74
N VAL A 6 6.27 15.01 -13.63
CA VAL A 6 5.41 13.90 -13.20
C VAL A 6 4.31 13.62 -14.23
N VAL A 7 3.66 14.67 -14.75
CA VAL A 7 2.65 14.52 -15.83
C VAL A 7 3.26 13.85 -17.05
N THR A 8 4.42 14.33 -17.53
CA THR A 8 5.10 13.73 -18.69
C THR A 8 5.45 12.24 -18.45
N LEU A 9 5.88 11.88 -17.25
CA LEU A 9 6.17 10.49 -16.90
C LEU A 9 4.90 9.62 -16.91
N LEU A 10 3.80 10.12 -16.35
CA LEU A 10 2.52 9.42 -16.33
C LEU A 10 1.97 9.22 -17.75
N GLU A 11 2.07 10.23 -18.61
CA GLU A 11 1.69 10.14 -20.04
C GLU A 11 2.53 9.12 -20.81
N ALA A 12 3.80 8.94 -20.43
CA ALA A 12 4.70 7.92 -20.99
C ALA A 12 4.47 6.50 -20.41
N GLY A 13 3.50 6.31 -19.53
CA GLY A 13 3.15 5.01 -18.94
C GLY A 13 3.97 4.63 -17.70
N ALA A 14 4.75 5.56 -17.13
CA ALA A 14 5.45 5.30 -15.87
C ALA A 14 4.47 5.33 -14.69
N ILE A 15 4.76 4.53 -13.67
CA ILE A 15 4.08 4.62 -12.37
C ILE A 15 4.88 5.56 -11.47
N VAL A 16 4.29 6.69 -11.09
CA VAL A 16 4.91 7.62 -10.13
C VAL A 16 4.35 7.33 -8.73
N LEU A 17 5.17 6.71 -7.88
CA LEU A 17 4.83 6.40 -6.49
C LEU A 17 5.61 7.33 -5.55
N PRO A 18 4.98 8.36 -4.96
CA PRO A 18 5.67 9.23 -4.03
C PRO A 18 5.90 8.52 -2.70
N ALA A 19 6.99 8.87 -2.00
CA ALA A 19 7.35 8.34 -0.68
C ALA A 19 6.45 8.93 0.44
N VAL A 20 5.13 8.76 0.30
CA VAL A 20 4.11 9.25 1.24
C VAL A 20 3.62 8.08 2.08
N PRO A 21 4.15 7.84 3.28
CA PRO A 21 3.77 6.68 4.09
C PRO A 21 2.30 6.72 4.52
N SER A 22 1.73 5.54 4.79
CA SER A 22 0.38 5.42 5.35
C SER A 22 0.40 5.32 6.88
N PHE A 23 -0.64 5.79 7.54
CA PHE A 23 -0.80 5.71 8.99
C PHE A 23 -2.04 4.93 9.43
N TYR A 24 -2.80 4.33 8.50
CA TYR A 24 -4.03 3.58 8.82
C TYR A 24 -3.76 2.32 9.65
N SER A 25 -2.57 1.72 9.51
CA SER A 25 -2.12 0.58 10.29
C SER A 25 -1.65 0.94 11.70
N ARG A 26 -1.63 2.24 12.06
CA ARG A 26 -1.04 2.75 13.32
C ARG A 26 0.37 2.18 13.57
N PRO A 27 1.35 2.44 12.68
CA PRO A 27 2.69 1.90 12.81
C PRO A 27 3.35 2.32 14.13
N SER A 28 4.01 1.37 14.80
CA SER A 28 4.64 1.58 16.11
C SER A 28 6.14 1.86 16.05
N SER A 29 6.72 1.90 14.84
CA SER A 29 8.15 2.16 14.63
C SER A 29 8.39 2.89 13.31
N LEU A 30 9.56 3.53 13.18
CA LEU A 30 9.99 4.15 11.92
C LEU A 30 10.09 3.11 10.79
N ALA A 31 10.60 1.92 11.09
CA ALA A 31 10.65 0.82 10.12
C ALA A 31 9.24 0.49 9.60
N ALA A 32 8.25 0.40 10.50
CA ALA A 32 6.86 0.14 10.11
C ALA A 32 6.25 1.27 9.26
N VAL A 33 6.67 2.54 9.45
CA VAL A 33 6.28 3.67 8.59
C VAL A 33 6.87 3.52 7.19
N VAL A 34 8.18 3.22 7.11
CA VAL A 34 8.89 3.01 5.83
C VAL A 34 8.31 1.83 5.06
N ASP A 35 8.02 0.74 5.75
CA ASP A 35 7.42 -0.48 5.20
C ASP A 35 6.12 -0.20 4.42
N THR A 36 5.33 0.82 4.83
CA THR A 36 4.11 1.17 4.08
C THR A 36 4.37 1.65 2.65
N VAL A 37 5.54 2.25 2.39
CA VAL A 37 5.95 2.65 1.04
C VAL A 37 6.49 1.43 0.30
N VAL A 38 7.34 0.63 0.95
CA VAL A 38 7.95 -0.59 0.41
C VAL A 38 6.86 -1.57 -0.06
N TRP A 39 5.85 -1.81 0.76
CA TRP A 39 4.74 -2.71 0.41
C TRP A 39 4.01 -2.28 -0.86
N ARG A 40 3.78 -0.98 -1.05
CA ARG A 40 3.15 -0.49 -2.28
C ARG A 40 4.06 -0.63 -3.50
N ILE A 41 5.38 -0.47 -3.34
CA ILE A 41 6.33 -0.73 -4.42
C ILE A 41 6.29 -2.22 -4.81
N LEU A 42 6.32 -3.10 -3.82
CA LEU A 42 6.23 -4.55 -4.03
C LEU A 42 4.92 -4.94 -4.73
N ASP A 43 3.81 -4.29 -4.40
CA ASP A 43 2.53 -4.50 -5.08
C ASP A 43 2.57 -4.12 -6.56
N GLN A 44 3.22 -3.00 -6.91
CA GLN A 44 3.33 -2.56 -8.31
C GLN A 44 4.17 -3.52 -9.17
N ILE A 45 5.15 -4.21 -8.57
CA ILE A 45 5.99 -5.19 -9.28
C ILE A 45 5.47 -6.64 -9.18
N GLY A 46 4.27 -6.84 -8.64
CA GLY A 46 3.63 -8.16 -8.57
C GLY A 46 4.19 -9.08 -7.48
N LEU A 47 4.82 -8.54 -6.43
CA LEU A 47 5.39 -9.29 -5.31
C LEU A 47 4.71 -8.96 -3.97
N PRO A 48 3.38 -9.16 -3.83
CA PRO A 48 2.66 -8.69 -2.65
C PRO A 48 3.16 -9.33 -1.35
N SER A 49 3.41 -8.49 -0.33
CA SER A 49 3.81 -8.95 1.00
C SER A 49 2.59 -9.34 1.85
N ARG A 50 2.65 -10.48 2.53
CA ARG A 50 1.63 -10.91 3.52
C ARG A 50 1.58 -10.01 4.75
N GLY A 51 2.66 -9.27 5.03
CA GLY A 51 2.73 -8.33 6.15
C GLY A 51 2.13 -6.95 5.84
N ALA A 52 1.73 -6.71 4.58
CA ALA A 52 1.16 -5.43 4.18
C ALA A 52 -0.24 -5.25 4.78
N TYR A 53 -0.50 -4.09 5.37
CA TYR A 53 -1.85 -3.73 5.81
C TYR A 53 -2.76 -3.53 4.59
N ARG A 54 -3.87 -4.24 4.55
CA ARG A 54 -4.89 -4.15 3.49
C ARG A 54 -6.20 -3.62 4.08
N TRP A 55 -6.62 -2.47 3.58
CA TRP A 55 -7.89 -1.88 4.02
C TRP A 55 -9.05 -2.81 3.65
N GLY A 56 -9.89 -3.15 4.64
CA GLY A 56 -11.07 -3.99 4.43
C GLY A 56 -10.87 -5.50 4.57
N GLU A 57 -9.64 -6.03 4.54
CA GLU A 57 -9.40 -7.48 4.71
C GLU A 57 -9.70 -7.98 6.13
N GLN A 58 -9.54 -7.13 7.14
CA GLN A 58 -9.88 -7.46 8.54
C GLN A 58 -11.38 -7.78 8.74
N ASN A 59 -12.24 -7.26 7.87
CA ASN A 59 -13.69 -7.53 7.94
C ASN A 59 -14.07 -8.85 7.25
N ALA A 60 -13.18 -9.44 6.43
CA ALA A 60 -13.44 -10.68 5.73
C ALA A 60 -13.25 -11.91 6.65
N SER A 61 -12.26 -11.89 7.54
CA SER A 61 -12.04 -12.97 8.51
C SER A 61 -13.17 -13.09 9.55
N ALA A 62 -13.73 -11.95 9.99
CA ALA A 62 -14.84 -11.90 10.96
C ALA A 62 -16.18 -12.42 10.40
N LYS A 63 -16.41 -12.30 9.09
CA LYS A 63 -17.66 -12.77 8.44
C LYS A 63 -17.70 -14.28 8.23
N THR A 64 -16.54 -14.93 8.13
CA THR A 64 -16.45 -16.39 7.94
C THR A 64 -16.77 -17.16 9.22
N SER A 65 -16.43 -16.65 10.42
CA SER A 65 -16.76 -17.33 11.67
C SER A 65 -18.26 -17.25 12.01
N ARG A 66 -18.93 -16.15 11.62
CA ARG A 66 -20.36 -15.93 11.90
C ARG A 66 -21.32 -16.79 11.05
N LYS A 67 -20.85 -17.37 9.94
CA LYS A 67 -21.65 -18.22 9.05
C LYS A 67 -21.54 -19.73 9.38
N LYS A 68 -20.72 -20.08 10.37
CA LYS A 68 -20.50 -21.46 10.85
C LYS A 68 -21.23 -21.77 12.17
N SER A 69 -22.07 -20.86 12.65
CA SER A 69 -22.95 -21.06 13.81
C SER A 69 -24.42 -21.04 13.40
#